data_AF-A0A2G9S2F2-F1
#
_entry.id   AF-A0A2G9S2F2-F1
#
_cell.length_a   1.000
_cell.length_b   1.000
_cell.length_c   1.000
_cell.angle_alpha   90.00
_cell.angle_beta   90.00
_cell.angle_gamma   90.00
#
_symmetry.space_group_name_H-M   'P 1'
#
loop_
_entity.id
_entity.type
_entity.pdbx_description
1 polymer ?
#
loop_
_entity_poly.entity_id
_entity_poly.type
_entity_poly.pdbx_seq_one_letter_code
_entity_poly.pdbx_strand_id
1 'polypeptide(L)'
;MPPKEDLTIAKVFVHKGDAVSIYVHNRNPIIFELGRNFYPTVYTLWRHPDLLPVFTTWPPVFERMSGGADLMLPGILMSSFGLPEVQQGTLCAITLVGNRAPVAIGVATMSTKDMLASGMKGKGFNILHTYKDQLW
;
A
#
# COMPACT_ATOMS: atom_id res chain seq x y z
N MET A 1 12.87 15.00 -29.53
CA MET A 1 11.75 14.11 -29.17
C MET A 1 12.25 13.18 -28.09
N PRO A 2 11.55 13.02 -26.95
CA PRO A 2 11.93 12.00 -25.99
C PRO A 2 11.91 10.62 -26.69
N PRO A 3 12.75 9.66 -26.28
CA PRO A 3 12.70 8.31 -26.83
C PRO A 3 11.28 7.73 -26.66
N LYS A 4 10.82 6.90 -27.61
CA LYS A 4 9.60 6.12 -27.42
C LYS A 4 9.81 5.25 -26.17
N GLU A 5 9.18 5.65 -25.07
CA GLU A 5 9.24 4.92 -23.82
C GLU A 5 8.42 3.63 -23.93
N ASP A 6 9.04 2.49 -23.59
CA ASP A 6 8.41 1.19 -23.66
C ASP A 6 7.53 0.98 -22.41
N LEU A 7 6.21 1.02 -22.62
CA LEU A 7 5.21 0.57 -21.66
C LEU A 7 4.78 -0.85 -22.01
N THR A 8 5.03 -1.79 -21.09
CA THR A 8 4.65 -3.20 -21.25
C THR A 8 3.62 -3.58 -20.21
N ILE A 9 2.62 -4.38 -20.59
CA ILE A 9 1.63 -4.92 -19.66
C ILE A 9 1.98 -6.37 -19.37
N ALA A 10 2.27 -6.70 -18.11
CA ALA A 10 2.44 -8.06 -17.63
C ALA A 10 1.16 -8.53 -16.93
N LYS A 11 0.57 -9.64 -17.37
CA LYS A 11 -0.59 -10.24 -16.71
C LYS A 11 -0.13 -11.33 -15.76
N VAL A 12 -0.48 -11.21 -14.48
CA VAL A 12 -0.18 -12.18 -13.43
C VAL A 12 -1.48 -12.78 -12.93
N PHE A 13 -1.53 -14.10 -12.81
CA PHE A 13 -2.67 -14.80 -12.23
C PHE A 13 -2.36 -15.12 -10.78
N VAL A 14 -3.12 -14.54 -9.87
CA VAL A 14 -2.99 -14.81 -8.43
C VAL A 14 -3.62 -16.18 -8.14
N HIS A 15 -3.20 -16.85 -7.07
CA HIS A 15 -3.67 -18.19 -6.66
C HIS A 15 -5.20 -18.37 -6.57
N LYS A 16 -6.00 -17.30 -6.62
CA LYS A 16 -7.48 -17.34 -6.66
C LYS A 16 -8.09 -17.24 -8.07
N GLY A 17 -7.28 -17.19 -9.14
CA GLY A 17 -7.75 -17.07 -10.52
C GLY A 17 -8.05 -15.63 -10.96
N ASP A 18 -7.88 -14.64 -10.07
CA ASP A 18 -7.97 -13.24 -10.41
C ASP A 18 -6.76 -12.82 -11.26
N ALA A 19 -7.03 -12.21 -12.42
CA ALA A 19 -6.01 -11.65 -13.28
C ALA A 19 -5.65 -10.24 -12.80
N VAL A 20 -4.38 -10.03 -12.49
CA VAL A 20 -3.81 -8.71 -12.16
C VAL A 20 -2.98 -8.26 -13.35
N SER A 21 -3.25 -7.06 -13.87
CA SER A 21 -2.44 -6.45 -14.93
C SER A 21 -1.44 -5.50 -14.30
N ILE A 22 -0.15 -5.69 -14.54
CA ILE A 22 0.92 -4.83 -14.06
C ILE A 22 1.45 -4.02 -15.25
N TYR A 23 1.43 -2.70 -15.11
CA TYR A 23 1.95 -1.75 -16.08
C TYR A 23 3.41 -1.45 -15.73
N VAL A 24 4.31 -1.85 -16.62
CA VAL A 24 5.75 -1.79 -16.45
C VAL A 24 6.31 -0.75 -17.40
N HIS A 25 7.13 0.16 -16.87
CA HIS A 25 7.85 1.16 -17.66
C HIS A 25 9.35 0.98 -17.45
N ASN A 26 10.11 0.80 -18.53
CA ASN A 26 11.56 0.57 -18.46
C ASN A 26 11.95 -0.53 -17.46
N ARG A 27 11.24 -1.67 -17.49
CA ARG A 27 11.38 -2.82 -16.58
C ARG A 27 11.03 -2.57 -15.11
N ASN A 28 10.46 -1.41 -14.78
CA ASN A 28 10.00 -1.11 -13.42
C ASN A 28 8.48 -1.18 -13.35
N PRO A 29 7.89 -1.97 -12.43
CA PRO A 29 6.44 -2.03 -12.29
C PRO A 29 5.95 -0.72 -11.65
N ILE A 30 5.07 0.00 -12.34
CA ILE A 30 4.57 1.31 -11.89
C ILE A 30 3.18 1.19 -11.26
N ILE A 31 2.25 0.53 -11.95
CA ILE A 31 0.85 0.43 -11.56
C ILE A 31 0.42 -1.03 -11.68
N PHE A 32 -0.46 -1.48 -10.79
CA PHE A 32 -1.20 -2.72 -10.96
C PHE A 32 -2.70 -2.46 -10.98
N GLU A 33 -3.41 -3.23 -11.78
CA GLU A 33 -4.86 -3.21 -11.91
C GLU A 33 -5.43 -4.46 -11.27
N LEU A 34 -6.29 -4.26 -10.27
CA LEU A 34 -7.02 -5.33 -9.60
C LEU A 34 -8.52 -5.03 -9.74
N GLY A 35 -9.23 -5.89 -10.48
CA GLY A 35 -10.62 -5.67 -10.84
C GLY A 35 -10.78 -4.54 -11.88
N ARG A 36 -11.16 -3.34 -11.45
CA ARG A 36 -11.31 -2.12 -12.29
C ARG A 36 -10.57 -0.90 -11.73
N ASN A 37 -9.78 -1.10 -10.68
CA ASN A 37 -9.08 -0.04 -9.97
C ASN A 37 -7.58 -0.14 -10.23
N PHE A 38 -6.95 1.01 -10.40
CA PHE A 38 -5.51 1.14 -10.58
C PHE A 38 -4.86 1.55 -9.27
N TYR A 39 -3.77 0.87 -8.93
CA TYR A 39 -3.01 1.11 -7.72
C TYR A 39 -1.53 1.29 -8.08
N PRO A 40 -0.83 2.30 -7.52
CA PRO A 40 0.62 2.38 -7.64
C PRO A 40 1.26 1.15 -6.98
N THR A 41 2.46 0.79 -7.43
CA THR A 41 3.32 -0.19 -6.73
C THR A 41 4.07 0.49 -5.59
N VAL A 42 4.65 -0.28 -4.66
CA VAL A 42 5.53 0.30 -3.64
C VAL A 42 6.72 1.01 -4.28
N TYR A 43 7.21 0.51 -5.42
CA TYR A 43 8.29 1.12 -6.18
C TYR A 43 7.94 2.52 -6.73
N THR A 44 6.70 2.72 -7.18
CA THR A 44 6.22 4.04 -7.59
C THR A 44 6.22 5.02 -6.42
N LEU A 45 5.80 4.57 -5.24
CA LEU A 45 5.82 5.39 -4.04
C LEU A 45 7.25 5.70 -3.55
N TRP A 46 8.24 4.88 -3.87
CA TRP A 46 9.64 5.21 -3.56
C TRP A 46 10.16 6.37 -4.41
N ARG A 47 9.65 6.50 -5.64
CA ARG A 47 9.97 7.63 -6.53
C ARG A 47 9.12 8.87 -6.22
N HIS A 48 7.88 8.66 -5.77
CA HIS A 48 6.90 9.71 -5.46
C HIS A 48 6.25 9.46 -4.09
N PRO A 49 6.98 9.72 -2.97
CA PRO A 49 6.52 9.38 -1.63
C PRO A 49 5.29 10.17 -1.17
N ASP A 50 5.09 11.37 -1.73
CA ASP A 50 3.99 12.27 -1.37
C ASP A 50 2.68 11.96 -2.10
N LEU A 51 2.63 10.88 -2.90
CA LEU A 51 1.46 10.53 -3.70
C LEU A 51 0.27 10.07 -2.84
N LEU A 52 0.54 9.48 -1.66
CA LEU A 52 -0.48 8.91 -0.79
C LEU A 52 -0.26 9.32 0.67
N PRO A 53 -1.34 9.41 1.48
CA PRO A 53 -1.23 9.53 2.93
C PRO A 53 -0.42 8.37 3.51
N VAL A 54 0.49 8.68 4.44
CA VAL A 54 1.44 7.70 5.00
C VAL A 54 1.09 7.37 6.43
N PHE A 55 0.91 6.08 6.71
CA PHE A 55 0.81 5.54 8.06
C PHE A 55 2.06 4.75 8.40
N THR A 56 2.51 4.83 9.65
CA THR A 56 3.71 4.13 10.11
C THR A 56 3.34 2.97 11.03
N THR A 57 4.03 1.85 10.93
CA THR A 57 3.87 0.68 11.80
C THR A 57 5.24 0.15 12.26
N TRP A 58 5.23 -0.98 12.97
CA TRP A 58 6.42 -1.60 13.55
C TRP A 58 6.92 -2.75 12.66
N PRO A 59 8.25 -3.01 12.60
CA PRO A 59 8.81 -4.12 11.83
C PRO A 59 8.14 -5.50 12.09
N PRO A 60 7.81 -5.90 13.33
CA PRO A 60 7.12 -7.18 13.56
C PRO A 60 5.71 -7.27 12.95
N VAL A 61 5.05 -6.12 12.74
CA VAL A 61 3.74 -6.06 12.09
C VAL A 61 3.90 -6.32 10.58
N PHE A 62 5.00 -5.86 9.99
CA PHE A 62 5.29 -6.12 8.58
C PHE A 62 5.45 -7.59 8.26
N GLU A 63 6.10 -8.38 9.12
CA GLU A 63 6.22 -9.84 8.91
C GLU A 63 4.84 -10.51 8.74
N ARG A 64 3.84 -10.06 9.50
CA ARG A 64 2.46 -10.53 9.37
C ARG A 64 1.82 -10.03 8.08
N MET A 65 1.99 -8.76 7.74
CA MET A 65 1.45 -8.17 6.50
C MET A 65 2.03 -8.82 5.26
N SER A 66 3.34 -9.11 5.24
CA SER A 66 4.00 -9.83 4.13
C SER A 66 3.49 -11.25 3.96
N GLY A 67 2.90 -11.83 5.01
CA GLY A 67 2.18 -13.11 4.93
C GLY A 67 0.74 -12.98 4.42
N GLY A 68 0.32 -11.79 3.97
CA GLY A 68 -1.03 -11.51 3.47
C GLY A 68 -2.03 -11.07 4.54
N ALA A 69 -1.57 -10.73 5.75
CA ALA A 69 -2.45 -10.20 6.79
C ALA A 69 -2.77 -8.71 6.58
N ASP A 70 -3.98 -8.32 6.99
CA ASP A 70 -4.38 -6.91 7.05
C ASP A 70 -3.71 -6.18 8.22
N LEU A 71 -3.60 -4.85 8.12
CA LEU A 71 -3.06 -4.02 9.18
C LEU A 71 -4.14 -3.69 10.21
N MET A 72 -3.92 -4.16 11.42
CA MET A 72 -4.76 -3.86 12.58
C MET A 72 -4.35 -2.52 13.21
N LEU A 73 -5.33 -1.72 13.66
CA LEU A 73 -5.10 -0.40 14.26
C LEU A 73 -4.11 -0.41 15.45
N PRO A 74 -4.08 -1.43 16.33
CA PRO A 74 -3.08 -1.47 17.41
C PRO A 74 -1.63 -1.51 16.93
N GLY A 75 -1.40 -1.93 15.67
CA GLY A 75 -0.07 -1.95 15.05
C GLY A 75 0.37 -0.59 14.52
N ILE A 76 -0.50 0.41 14.47
CA ILE A 76 -0.16 1.73 13.90
C ILE A 76 0.55 2.58 14.94
N LEU A 77 1.64 3.19 14.52
CA LEU A 77 2.35 4.21 15.28
C LEU A 77 1.55 5.51 15.20
N MET A 78 1.12 6.01 16.36
CA MET A 78 0.55 7.34 16.46
C MET A 78 1.69 8.36 16.59
N SER A 79 1.81 9.26 15.62
CA SER A 79 2.80 10.33 15.70
C SER A 79 2.36 11.39 16.73
N SER A 80 3.31 12.20 17.22
CA SER A 80 2.99 13.37 18.06
C SER A 80 2.11 14.41 17.35
N PHE A 81 2.06 14.38 16.02
CA PHE A 81 1.21 15.24 15.19
C PHE A 81 -0.13 14.58 14.83
N GLY A 82 -0.41 13.40 15.40
CA GLY A 82 -1.61 12.61 15.10
C GLY A 82 -1.46 11.70 13.89
N LEU A 83 -2.60 11.32 13.32
CA LEU A 83 -2.71 10.50 12.12
C LEU A 83 -3.07 11.37 10.91
N PRO A 84 -2.65 11.00 9.69
CA PRO A 84 -3.16 11.63 8.48
C PRO A 84 -4.69 11.57 8.44
N GLU A 85 -5.32 12.62 7.92
CA GLU A 85 -6.78 12.66 7.75
C GLU A 85 -7.18 11.91 6.47
N VAL A 86 -7.91 10.81 6.63
CA VAL A 86 -8.39 9.97 5.52
C VAL A 86 -9.84 9.53 5.74
N GLN A 87 -10.53 9.26 4.64
CA GLN A 87 -11.85 8.63 4.64
C GLN A 87 -11.74 7.11 4.46
N GLN A 88 -12.79 6.38 4.83
CA GLN A 88 -12.91 4.97 4.47
C GLN A 88 -12.77 4.81 2.94
N GLY A 89 -12.04 3.79 2.50
CA GLY A 89 -11.77 3.56 1.08
C GLY A 89 -10.56 4.32 0.52
N THR A 90 -9.94 5.20 1.31
CA THR A 90 -8.75 5.95 0.87
C THR A 90 -7.55 5.02 0.73
N LEU A 91 -6.86 5.12 -0.39
CA LEU A 91 -5.61 4.41 -0.62
C LEU A 91 -4.47 5.08 0.16
N CYS A 92 -3.72 4.29 0.92
CA CYS A 92 -2.68 4.78 1.83
C CYS A 92 -1.39 3.97 1.68
N ALA A 93 -0.27 4.63 1.93
CA ALA A 93 1.05 4.02 2.02
C ALA A 93 1.36 3.63 3.46
N ILE A 94 1.99 2.46 3.66
CA ILE A 94 2.42 1.98 4.96
C ILE A 94 3.95 1.97 5.01
N THR A 95 4.52 2.61 6.03
CA THR A 95 5.96 2.68 6.31
C THR A 95 6.30 1.97 7.63
N LEU A 96 7.58 1.76 7.89
CA LEU A 96 8.05 1.24 9.17
C LEU A 96 8.74 2.34 9.97
N VAL A 97 8.67 2.26 11.29
CA VAL A 97 9.48 3.13 12.14
C VAL A 97 10.96 3.01 11.75
N GLY A 98 11.61 4.15 11.53
CA GLY A 98 13.00 4.20 11.05
C GLY A 98 13.19 3.99 9.54
N ASN A 99 12.14 3.67 8.78
CA ASN A 99 12.21 3.54 7.32
C ASN A 99 11.17 4.42 6.62
N ARG A 100 11.65 5.42 5.87
CA ARG A 100 10.79 6.35 5.13
C ARG A 100 10.24 5.76 3.84
N ALA A 101 10.84 4.70 3.30
CA ALA A 101 10.34 4.05 2.10
C ALA A 101 9.08 3.22 2.44
N PRO A 102 7.96 3.43 1.75
CA PRO A 102 6.77 2.59 1.92
C PRO A 102 7.10 1.11 1.72
N VAL A 103 6.56 0.27 2.58
CA VAL A 103 6.72 -1.19 2.51
C VAL A 103 5.42 -1.89 2.15
N ALA A 104 4.30 -1.19 2.16
CA ALA A 104 3.02 -1.72 1.71
C ALA A 104 2.07 -0.61 1.25
N ILE A 105 1.02 -1.02 0.56
CA ILE A 105 -0.10 -0.18 0.14
C ILE A 105 -1.38 -0.86 0.60
N GLY A 106 -2.28 -0.08 1.18
CA GLY A 106 -3.55 -0.58 1.68
C GLY A 106 -4.67 0.42 1.58
N VAL A 107 -5.89 -0.07 1.71
CA VAL A 107 -7.11 0.74 1.68
C VAL A 107 -7.62 0.89 3.10
N ALA A 108 -7.83 2.13 3.54
CA ALA A 108 -8.40 2.43 4.86
C ALA A 108 -9.78 1.79 4.99
N THR A 109 -10.00 1.01 6.05
CA THR A 109 -11.29 0.34 6.31
C THR A 109 -12.29 1.23 7.03
N MET A 110 -11.84 2.36 7.57
CA MET A 110 -12.63 3.37 8.27
C MET A 110 -11.94 4.74 8.17
N SER A 111 -12.64 5.81 8.55
CA SER A 111 -12.05 7.17 8.55
C SER A 111 -11.07 7.34 9.72
N THR A 112 -10.14 8.31 9.64
CA THR A 112 -9.25 8.63 10.76
C THR A 112 -10.02 8.95 12.05
N LYS A 113 -11.17 9.61 11.91
CA LYS A 113 -12.05 9.91 13.05
C LYS A 113 -12.55 8.64 13.73
N ASP A 114 -12.96 7.64 12.95
CA ASP A 114 -13.45 6.37 13.48
C ASP A 114 -12.31 5.52 14.05
N MET A 115 -11.12 5.57 13.45
CA MET A 115 -9.91 4.94 14.02
C MET A 115 -9.65 5.45 15.44
N LEU A 116 -9.70 6.78 15.63
CA LEU A 116 -9.52 7.41 16.92
C LEU A 116 -10.68 7.09 17.88
N ALA A 117 -11.93 7.18 17.42
CA ALA A 117 -13.12 6.91 18.22
C ALA A 117 -13.18 5.45 18.72
N SER A 118 -12.64 4.50 17.95
CA SER A 118 -12.53 3.09 18.36
C SER A 118 -11.44 2.83 19.43
N GLY A 119 -10.64 3.85 19.75
CA GLY A 119 -9.46 3.70 20.60
C GLY A 119 -8.37 2.86 19.93
N MET A 120 -8.20 3.00 18.60
CA MET A 120 -7.25 2.25 17.79
C MET A 120 -7.45 0.73 17.87
N LYS A 121 -8.71 0.27 17.81
CA LYS A 121 -9.05 -1.17 17.87
C LYS A 121 -9.74 -1.65 16.60
N GLY A 122 -9.39 -2.87 16.18
CA GLY A 122 -9.94 -3.50 14.99
C GLY A 122 -9.04 -3.36 13.76
N LYS A 123 -9.59 -3.71 12.60
CA LYS A 123 -8.87 -3.68 11.31
C LYS A 123 -8.82 -2.25 10.80
N GLY A 124 -7.63 -1.72 10.49
CA GLY A 124 -7.44 -0.36 9.99
C GLY A 124 -7.25 -0.27 8.49
N PHE A 125 -6.54 -1.22 7.88
CA PHE A 125 -6.28 -1.23 6.45
C PHE A 125 -6.36 -2.63 5.87
N ASN A 126 -7.03 -2.74 4.72
CA ASN A 126 -6.92 -3.92 3.88
C ASN A 126 -5.63 -3.81 3.06
N ILE A 127 -4.69 -4.74 3.22
CA ILE A 127 -3.40 -4.68 2.53
C ILE A 127 -3.55 -5.25 1.11
N LEU A 128 -3.15 -4.45 0.12
CA LEU A 128 -3.24 -4.81 -1.30
C LEU A 128 -1.93 -5.35 -1.85
N HIS A 129 -0.81 -4.75 -1.43
CA HIS A 129 0.51 -5.00 -1.98
C HIS A 129 1.57 -4.70 -0.93
N THR A 130 2.60 -5.53 -0.84
CA THR A 130 3.73 -5.36 0.07
C THR A 130 5.06 -5.47 -0.67
N TYR A 131 6.09 -4.86 -0.10
CA TYR A 131 7.46 -5.09 -0.50
C TYR A 131 7.79 -6.58 -0.35
N LYS A 132 8.37 -7.21 -1.38
CA LYS A 132 8.67 -8.66 -1.45
C LYS A 132 7.48 -9.61 -1.64
N ASP A 133 6.28 -9.13 -1.97
CA ASP A 133 5.26 -10.07 -2.44
C ASP A 133 5.55 -10.56 -3.86
N GLN A 134 4.68 -11.45 -4.39
CA GLN A 134 4.82 -12.00 -5.74
C GLN A 134 4.73 -10.94 -6.87
N LEU A 135 4.45 -9.67 -6.53
CA LEU A 135 4.33 -8.55 -7.44
C LEU A 135 5.58 -7.62 -7.42
N TRP A 136 6.59 -7.92 -6.58
CA TRP A 136 7.85 -7.17 -6.52
C TRP A 136 8.83 -7.53 -7.64
#